data_AF-A0A2V1BT35-F1
#
_entry.id   AF-A0A2V1BT35-F1
#
_cell.length_a   1.000
_cell.length_b   1.000
_cell.length_c   1.000
_cell.angle_alpha   90.00
_cell.angle_beta   90.00
_cell.angle_gamma   90.00
#
_symmetry.space_group_name_H-M   'P 1'
#
loop_
_entity.id
_entity.type
_entity.pdbx_description
1 polymer ?
#
loop_
_entity_poly.entity_id
_entity_poly.type
_entity_poly.pdbx_seq_one_letter_code
_entity_poly.pdbx_strand_id
1 'polypeptide(L)'
;MLSVPRGRRVRGGRVAPKRRPARQLEQGDDVVEITEVFRLTTQMKKNTVDWENAGVEIVKLIVGRERKEFSIHKSFICQASEAMKASFCGEFEEARTGVMSLVEDEPLVVQTFIAYCYPNFDGEALKERALTELVDLYIFADKYRCQKSFQNLVMDSIQDKMLADHTNFNEASMKHIFSNTTSTQEAPIRKYAAALIAHVLHPLVAVIVGGTSGISEYAIRSLIQTHSSLPSAPSLRIYIIGRNTISAQKTNSECKTICPGPEIELIFVKAEDLSLLKDVDRVCEEVVRLEREKEQNGGGKARVDWLVMSQSNSVQSFRGRKLTSEGLDIQFSLHYYSRMRFVARKYPFPFRIYIRLLDTSTRFVNKILTLTKLLPFLLTSTLPTGAHITSIYAAGMESTLHVTDLSLHLPTHYTFSTPRSHVVHMTTLFFESLVHQHAGKLVATHVYPGLVVTPGMYLDGYPWWFRVLRGVFGGLGVVRLVSLGAEEAGARMVWTVAGEGFVFREGEGIVGTDGVRGGGAYAVGRLGEVCHDGKAYKEIRKGRLKEKVWEHTWKAFAVIEGGGVFKE
;
A
#
# COMPACT_ATOMS: atom_id res chain seq x y z
N MET A 1 -46.81 48.65 19.80
CA MET A 1 -46.15 49.98 19.73
C MET A 1 -44.99 49.84 18.76
N LEU A 2 -44.86 50.45 17.58
CA LEU A 2 -45.56 51.40 16.71
C LEU A 2 -44.84 51.20 15.35
N SER A 3 -45.37 51.27 14.13
CA SER A 3 -46.69 51.28 13.50
C SER A 3 -46.40 51.36 12.01
N VAL A 4 -46.91 50.40 11.23
CA VAL A 4 -47.04 50.50 9.76
C VAL A 4 -48.36 51.23 9.46
N PRO A 5 -48.42 52.20 8.54
CA PRO A 5 -49.69 52.68 7.99
C PRO A 5 -50.12 51.82 6.79
N ARG A 6 -51.38 51.37 6.86
CA ARG A 6 -52.12 50.71 5.77
C ARG A 6 -52.49 51.70 4.68
N GLY A 7 -52.44 51.25 3.43
CA GLY A 7 -53.24 51.78 2.33
C GLY A 7 -53.67 50.64 1.40
N ARG A 8 -54.95 50.26 1.43
CA ARG A 8 -55.57 49.27 0.55
C ARG A 8 -56.85 49.90 0.00
N ARG A 9 -57.22 49.51 -1.25
CA ARG A 9 -58.53 49.62 -1.95
C ARG A 9 -58.71 50.81 -2.92
N VAL A 10 -59.27 50.72 -4.15
CA VAL A 10 -59.76 49.67 -5.11
C VAL A 10 -59.86 50.34 -6.51
N ARG A 11 -59.68 49.66 -7.67
CA ARG A 11 -60.67 49.22 -8.73
C ARG A 11 -60.01 49.50 -10.09
N GLY A 12 -60.17 48.75 -11.17
CA GLY A 12 -60.79 47.47 -11.52
C GLY A 12 -59.89 46.79 -12.58
N GLY A 13 -60.26 45.78 -13.34
CA GLY A 13 -61.46 44.99 -13.47
C GLY A 13 -61.08 43.64 -14.09
N ARG A 14 -62.03 42.70 -14.07
CA ARG A 14 -61.95 41.38 -14.71
C ARG A 14 -61.86 41.53 -16.22
N VAL A 15 -61.08 40.67 -16.91
CA VAL A 15 -61.54 39.75 -17.98
C VAL A 15 -60.38 38.75 -18.25
N ALA A 16 -60.71 37.46 -18.32
CA ALA A 16 -59.78 36.36 -18.57
C ALA A 16 -59.19 36.40 -20.00
N PRO A 17 -57.89 36.09 -20.21
CA PRO A 17 -57.38 35.94 -21.56
C PRO A 17 -57.63 34.53 -22.08
N LYS A 18 -58.32 34.53 -23.21
CA LYS A 18 -58.70 33.42 -24.10
C LYS A 18 -57.53 32.47 -24.41
N ARG A 19 -57.84 31.17 -24.48
CA ARG A 19 -57.04 30.17 -25.22
C ARG A 19 -56.77 30.68 -26.64
N ARG A 20 -55.49 30.78 -27.01
CA ARG A 20 -55.02 30.87 -28.40
C ARG A 20 -54.37 29.53 -28.80
N PRO A 21 -54.46 29.14 -30.08
CA PRO A 21 -54.23 27.79 -30.54
C PRO A 21 -52.73 27.42 -30.52
N ALA A 22 -52.46 26.13 -30.53
CA ALA A 22 -51.12 25.53 -30.58
C ALA A 22 -50.25 26.21 -31.64
N ARG A 23 -49.15 26.82 -31.21
CA ARG A 23 -48.05 27.21 -32.08
C ARG A 23 -47.12 26.01 -32.17
N GLN A 24 -46.91 25.52 -33.38
CA GLN A 24 -45.90 24.51 -33.68
C GLN A 24 -44.57 24.97 -33.07
N LEU A 25 -43.96 24.10 -32.27
CA LEU A 25 -42.58 24.24 -31.84
C LEU A 25 -41.71 24.06 -33.09
N GLU A 26 -41.23 25.18 -33.64
CA GLU A 26 -40.07 25.14 -34.52
C GLU A 26 -38.89 24.64 -33.69
N GLN A 27 -38.28 23.54 -34.17
CA GLN A 27 -37.01 23.03 -33.70
C GLN A 27 -35.95 24.13 -33.88
N GLY A 28 -35.53 24.73 -32.78
CA GLY A 28 -34.28 25.47 -32.69
C GLY A 28 -33.22 24.53 -32.14
N ASP A 29 -32.44 23.96 -33.04
CA ASP A 29 -31.23 23.20 -32.73
C ASP A 29 -30.16 24.16 -32.19
N ASP A 30 -30.02 24.25 -30.87
CA ASP A 30 -28.75 24.69 -30.27
C ASP A 30 -27.88 23.44 -30.05
N VAL A 31 -27.46 22.85 -31.18
CA VAL A 31 -26.35 21.92 -31.24
C VAL A 31 -25.09 22.78 -31.26
N VAL A 32 -24.33 22.78 -30.17
CA VAL A 32 -22.92 23.18 -30.23
C VAL A 32 -22.22 22.13 -31.08
N GLU A 33 -22.16 22.41 -32.37
CA GLU A 33 -21.57 21.55 -33.37
C GLU A 33 -20.07 21.44 -33.08
N ILE A 34 -19.59 20.20 -32.92
CA ILE A 34 -18.20 19.80 -32.61
C ILE A 34 -17.18 20.38 -33.61
N THR A 35 -17.65 20.98 -34.70
CA THR A 35 -16.93 21.72 -35.73
C THR A 35 -16.22 22.97 -35.20
N GLU A 36 -16.68 23.62 -34.12
CA GLU A 36 -16.10 24.88 -33.65
C GLU A 36 -14.86 24.69 -32.75
N VAL A 37 -14.79 23.60 -31.99
CA VAL A 37 -13.57 23.19 -31.26
C VAL A 37 -12.51 22.65 -32.24
N PHE A 38 -12.94 21.95 -33.30
CA PHE A 38 -12.06 21.52 -34.38
C PHE A 38 -11.40 22.71 -35.10
N ARG A 39 -12.04 23.88 -35.13
CA ARG A 39 -11.50 25.07 -35.81
C ARG A 39 -10.32 25.71 -35.07
N LEU A 40 -10.14 25.43 -33.78
CA LEU A 40 -9.04 26.00 -32.97
C LEU A 40 -7.79 25.11 -32.93
N THR A 41 -7.92 23.80 -33.11
CA THR A 41 -6.76 22.89 -33.22
C THR A 41 -6.28 22.66 -34.66
N THR A 42 -7.11 23.00 -35.65
CA THR A 42 -6.81 22.76 -37.08
C THR A 42 -6.37 24.03 -37.80
N GLN A 43 -5.35 24.73 -37.28
CA GLN A 43 -4.34 25.32 -38.16
C GLN A 43 -3.29 24.23 -38.47
N MET A 44 -3.75 23.15 -39.10
CA MET A 44 -2.87 22.10 -39.59
C MET A 44 -1.92 22.70 -40.63
N LYS A 45 -0.63 22.72 -40.32
CA LYS A 45 0.42 22.83 -41.34
C LYS A 45 0.18 21.69 -42.34
N LYS A 46 -0.07 22.03 -43.60
CA LYS A 46 -0.21 21.06 -44.70
C LYS A 46 1.06 20.20 -44.81
N ASN A 47 0.86 18.89 -44.96
CA ASN A 47 1.81 17.78 -45.16
C ASN A 47 2.42 17.23 -43.85
N THR A 48 2.47 15.93 -43.54
CA THR A 48 2.49 14.69 -44.35
C THR A 48 1.85 13.54 -43.55
N VAL A 49 0.68 13.04 -43.94
CA VAL A 49 0.23 11.69 -43.54
C VAL A 49 0.56 10.78 -44.71
N ASP A 50 1.30 9.71 -44.45
CA ASP A 50 1.65 8.72 -45.47
C ASP A 50 0.43 7.82 -45.75
N TRP A 51 -0.46 8.32 -46.61
CA TRP A 51 -1.70 7.65 -46.98
C TRP A 51 -1.46 6.36 -47.77
N GLU A 52 -0.27 6.16 -48.35
CA GLU A 52 0.09 4.89 -49.00
C GLU A 52 0.27 3.77 -47.96
N ASN A 53 0.82 4.09 -46.79
CA ASN A 53 1.03 3.14 -45.68
C ASN A 53 -0.17 2.99 -44.73
N ALA A 54 -1.17 3.88 -44.79
CA ALA A 54 -2.38 3.78 -43.97
C ALA A 54 -3.22 2.53 -44.28
N GLY A 55 -3.17 2.02 -45.52
CA GLY A 55 -4.04 0.95 -45.98
C GLY A 55 -5.52 1.35 -46.05
N VAL A 56 -6.38 0.44 -46.51
CA VAL A 56 -7.83 0.70 -46.70
C VAL A 56 -8.72 0.12 -45.60
N GLU A 57 -8.17 -0.73 -44.73
CA GLU A 57 -8.93 -1.39 -43.66
C GLU A 57 -9.19 -0.42 -42.50
N ILE A 58 -10.47 -0.22 -42.19
CA ILE A 58 -10.95 0.56 -41.05
C ILE A 58 -11.53 -0.38 -40.00
N VAL A 59 -11.16 -0.18 -38.74
CA VAL A 59 -11.78 -0.85 -37.58
C VAL A 59 -12.60 0.15 -36.78
N LYS A 60 -13.56 -0.37 -36.01
CA LYS A 60 -14.48 0.40 -35.18
C LYS A 60 -14.26 0.09 -33.69
N LEU A 61 -14.17 1.14 -32.88
CA LEU A 61 -14.18 1.05 -31.42
C LEU A 61 -15.52 1.56 -30.89
N ILE A 62 -16.18 0.79 -30.05
CA ILE A 62 -17.42 1.17 -29.36
C ILE A 62 -17.05 1.43 -27.89
N VAL A 63 -17.07 2.70 -27.48
CA VAL A 63 -16.43 3.15 -26.23
C VAL A 63 -17.45 3.65 -25.22
N GLY A 64 -17.24 3.26 -23.97
CA GLY A 64 -17.98 3.72 -22.81
C GLY A 64 -19.44 3.26 -22.78
N ARG A 65 -20.15 3.68 -21.74
CA ARG A 65 -21.56 3.33 -21.53
C ARG A 65 -22.50 3.92 -22.58
N GLU A 66 -22.12 5.07 -23.13
CA GLU A 66 -22.85 5.76 -24.20
C GLU A 66 -22.63 5.12 -25.57
N ARG A 67 -21.77 4.09 -25.65
CA ARG A 67 -21.45 3.35 -26.88
C ARG A 67 -21.01 4.27 -28.02
N LYS A 68 -20.17 5.26 -27.71
CA LYS A 68 -19.67 6.19 -28.71
C LYS A 68 -18.78 5.47 -29.71
N GLU A 69 -19.06 5.65 -31.00
CA GLU A 69 -18.34 4.95 -32.06
C GLU A 69 -17.16 5.80 -32.56
N PHE A 70 -16.01 5.14 -32.72
CA PHE A 70 -14.83 5.71 -33.34
C PHE A 70 -14.35 4.81 -34.48
N SER A 71 -13.86 5.40 -35.57
CA SER A 71 -13.30 4.68 -36.71
C SER A 71 -11.84 5.07 -36.93
N ILE A 72 -10.99 4.08 -37.15
CA ILE A 72 -9.54 4.26 -37.27
C ILE A 72 -8.95 3.23 -38.24
N HIS A 73 -7.90 3.62 -38.97
CA HIS A 73 -7.18 2.71 -39.85
C HIS A 73 -6.49 1.60 -39.03
N LYS A 74 -6.72 0.36 -39.45
CA LYS A 74 -6.22 -0.84 -38.77
C LYS A 74 -4.70 -0.85 -38.63
N SER A 75 -3.99 -0.37 -39.65
CA SER A 75 -2.52 -0.29 -39.66
C SER A 75 -1.99 0.56 -38.50
N PHE A 76 -2.54 1.78 -38.33
CA PHE A 76 -2.09 2.74 -37.32
C PHE A 76 -2.38 2.28 -35.89
N ILE A 77 -3.59 1.77 -35.63
CA ILE A 77 -3.93 1.31 -34.26
C ILE A 77 -3.14 0.06 -33.87
N CYS A 78 -2.92 -0.87 -34.81
CA CYS A 78 -2.10 -2.06 -34.58
C CYS A 78 -0.61 -1.73 -34.44
N GLN A 79 -0.12 -0.65 -35.06
CA GLN A 79 1.23 -0.17 -34.84
C GLN A 79 1.37 0.47 -33.45
N ALA A 80 0.36 1.23 -33.02
CA ALA A 80 0.38 1.98 -31.76
C ALA A 80 0.19 1.11 -30.50
N SER A 81 -0.38 -0.10 -30.62
CA SER A 81 -0.67 -0.98 -29.48
C SER A 81 -0.53 -2.46 -29.83
N GLU A 82 0.22 -3.19 -28.99
CA GLU A 82 0.37 -4.65 -29.12
C GLU A 82 -0.94 -5.39 -28.83
N ALA A 83 -1.73 -4.92 -27.85
CA ALA A 83 -3.01 -5.53 -27.51
C ALA A 83 -4.02 -5.35 -28.66
N MET A 84 -4.06 -4.16 -29.28
CA MET A 84 -4.91 -3.89 -30.43
C MET A 84 -4.47 -4.73 -31.64
N LYS A 85 -3.16 -4.86 -31.88
CA LYS A 85 -2.62 -5.75 -32.91
C LYS A 85 -3.04 -7.21 -32.71
N ALA A 86 -2.93 -7.71 -31.49
CA ALA A 86 -3.36 -9.07 -31.16
C ALA A 86 -4.85 -9.28 -31.40
N SER A 87 -5.67 -8.26 -31.13
CA SER A 87 -7.13 -8.34 -31.25
C SER A 87 -7.59 -8.28 -32.71
N PHE A 88 -7.07 -7.35 -33.52
CA PHE A 88 -7.53 -7.15 -34.91
C PHE A 88 -6.79 -8.00 -35.95
N CYS A 89 -5.65 -8.59 -35.60
CA CYS A 89 -4.87 -9.45 -36.51
C CYS A 89 -4.71 -10.89 -36.00
N GLY A 90 -5.28 -11.23 -34.83
CA GLY A 90 -5.25 -12.58 -34.25
C GLY A 90 -6.48 -13.42 -34.61
N GLU A 91 -6.82 -14.38 -33.75
CA GLU A 91 -7.94 -15.31 -33.92
C GLU A 91 -9.24 -14.85 -33.22
N PHE A 92 -9.25 -13.64 -32.65
CA PHE A 92 -10.38 -13.12 -31.89
C PHE A 92 -11.55 -12.67 -32.79
N GLU A 93 -12.74 -12.51 -32.21
CA GLU A 93 -13.93 -12.06 -32.94
C GLU A 93 -13.72 -10.68 -33.58
N GLU A 94 -12.94 -9.82 -32.93
CA GLU A 94 -12.53 -8.49 -33.37
C GLU A 94 -11.76 -8.54 -34.69
N ALA A 95 -10.95 -9.58 -34.94
CA ALA A 95 -10.22 -9.75 -36.20
C ALA A 95 -11.16 -10.05 -37.38
N ARG A 96 -12.27 -10.76 -37.12
CA ARG A 96 -13.28 -11.10 -38.12
C ARG A 96 -14.28 -9.97 -38.35
N THR A 97 -14.69 -9.29 -37.29
CA THR A 97 -15.74 -8.26 -37.32
C THR A 97 -15.19 -6.88 -37.58
N GLY A 98 -13.92 -6.62 -37.23
CA GLY A 98 -13.34 -5.28 -37.24
C GLY A 98 -13.92 -4.36 -36.16
N VAL A 99 -14.66 -4.89 -35.18
CA VAL A 99 -15.34 -4.11 -34.14
C VAL A 99 -14.86 -4.57 -32.76
N MET A 100 -14.43 -3.63 -31.92
CA MET A 100 -14.04 -3.89 -30.53
C MET A 100 -14.88 -3.04 -29.57
N SER A 101 -15.34 -3.65 -28.47
CA SER A 101 -16.13 -2.98 -27.44
C SER A 101 -15.29 -2.65 -26.21
N LEU A 102 -15.16 -1.36 -25.90
CA LEU A 102 -14.38 -0.77 -24.82
C LEU A 102 -15.31 -0.16 -23.77
N VAL A 103 -16.13 -1.00 -23.12
CA VAL A 103 -17.25 -0.56 -22.27
C VAL A 103 -16.80 0.17 -21.00
N GLU A 104 -15.61 -0.16 -20.50
CA GLU A 104 -15.03 0.38 -19.27
C GLU A 104 -14.14 1.60 -19.50
N ASP A 105 -13.88 1.96 -20.76
CA ASP A 105 -12.95 3.04 -21.10
C ASP A 105 -13.72 4.32 -21.47
N GLU A 106 -13.12 5.47 -21.17
CA GLU A 106 -13.74 6.77 -21.40
C GLU A 106 -13.54 7.26 -22.85
N PRO A 107 -14.59 7.81 -23.51
CA PRO A 107 -14.48 8.23 -24.91
C PRO A 107 -13.40 9.28 -25.18
N LEU A 108 -13.14 10.18 -24.23
CA LEU A 108 -12.14 11.24 -24.36
C LEU A 108 -10.70 10.69 -24.30
N VAL A 109 -10.48 9.64 -23.51
CA VAL A 109 -9.22 8.91 -23.44
C VAL A 109 -8.95 8.20 -24.76
N VAL A 110 -9.93 7.47 -25.29
CA VAL A 110 -9.81 6.79 -26.59
C VAL A 110 -9.62 7.78 -27.73
N GLN A 111 -10.31 8.91 -27.71
CA GLN A 111 -10.13 9.97 -28.71
C GLN A 111 -8.68 10.49 -28.75
N THR A 112 -8.06 10.68 -27.58
CA THR A 112 -6.67 11.14 -27.48
C THR A 112 -5.69 10.09 -28.01
N PHE A 113 -5.91 8.81 -27.68
CA PHE A 113 -5.12 7.72 -28.22
C PHE A 113 -5.25 7.59 -29.74
N ILE A 114 -6.46 7.77 -30.29
CA ILE A 114 -6.68 7.79 -31.75
C ILE A 114 -5.88 8.92 -32.40
N ALA A 115 -5.90 10.12 -31.81
CA ALA A 115 -5.10 11.24 -32.32
C ALA A 115 -3.60 10.91 -32.34
N TYR A 116 -3.09 10.24 -31.31
CA TYR A 116 -1.71 9.74 -31.26
C TYR A 116 -1.37 8.73 -32.37
N CYS A 117 -2.33 7.89 -32.77
CA CYS A 117 -2.08 6.88 -33.81
C CYS A 117 -1.76 7.49 -35.18
N TYR A 118 -2.15 8.74 -35.44
CA TYR A 118 -1.88 9.40 -36.70
C TYR A 118 -0.57 10.20 -36.67
N PRO A 119 0.12 10.34 -37.82
CA PRO A 119 1.28 11.22 -37.93
C PRO A 119 0.92 12.65 -37.52
N ASN A 120 1.84 13.33 -36.83
CA ASN A 120 1.73 14.73 -36.34
C ASN A 120 1.05 14.94 -34.98
N PHE A 121 0.87 13.90 -34.16
CA PHE A 121 0.56 14.13 -32.75
C PHE A 121 1.74 14.78 -32.05
N ASP A 122 1.60 16.05 -31.69
CA ASP A 122 2.62 16.89 -31.04
C ASP A 122 2.47 16.97 -29.52
N GLY A 123 1.40 16.38 -28.98
CA GLY A 123 1.12 16.36 -27.55
C GLY A 123 0.55 17.67 -26.99
N GLU A 124 0.32 18.72 -27.80
CA GLU A 124 -0.26 19.99 -27.31
C GLU A 124 -1.63 19.77 -26.65
N ALA A 125 -2.43 18.87 -27.22
CA ALA A 125 -3.73 18.48 -26.68
C ALA A 125 -3.67 17.84 -25.28
N LEU A 126 -2.49 17.43 -24.79
CA LEU A 126 -2.32 16.90 -23.42
C LEU A 126 -2.16 18.02 -22.38
N LYS A 127 -1.64 19.18 -22.76
CA LYS A 127 -1.32 20.26 -21.81
C LYS A 127 -2.56 20.89 -21.16
N GLU A 128 -3.67 20.92 -21.90
CA GLU A 128 -4.94 21.48 -21.44
C GLU A 128 -5.74 20.51 -20.57
N ARG A 129 -5.33 19.24 -20.48
CA ARG A 129 -6.09 18.21 -19.77
C ARG A 129 -5.93 18.28 -18.27
N ALA A 130 -6.97 17.90 -17.54
CA ALA A 130 -6.89 17.73 -16.11
C ALA A 130 -5.95 16.57 -15.73
N LEU A 131 -5.31 16.65 -14.56
CA LEU A 131 -4.40 15.60 -14.07
C LEU A 131 -5.06 14.22 -14.02
N THR A 132 -6.34 14.15 -13.65
CA THR A 132 -7.11 12.89 -13.62
C THR A 132 -7.25 12.26 -15.01
N GLU A 133 -7.50 13.08 -16.04
CA GLU A 133 -7.61 12.59 -17.42
C GLU A 133 -6.27 12.06 -17.94
N LEU A 134 -5.16 12.71 -17.58
CA LEU A 134 -3.82 12.26 -17.94
C LEU A 134 -3.49 10.93 -17.27
N VAL A 135 -3.89 10.75 -16.01
CA VAL A 135 -3.77 9.47 -15.28
C VAL A 135 -4.59 8.37 -15.96
N ASP A 136 -5.85 8.64 -16.32
CA ASP A 136 -6.72 7.69 -17.01
C ASP A 136 -6.14 7.30 -18.39
N LEU A 137 -5.55 8.27 -19.09
CA LEU A 137 -4.87 8.05 -20.37
C LEU A 137 -3.64 7.16 -20.22
N TYR A 138 -2.86 7.34 -19.14
CA TYR A 138 -1.72 6.46 -18.86
C TYR A 138 -2.19 5.03 -18.52
N ILE A 139 -3.24 4.90 -17.70
CA ILE A 139 -3.84 3.61 -17.35
C ILE A 139 -4.33 2.88 -18.60
N PHE A 140 -5.01 3.59 -19.50
CA PHE A 140 -5.42 3.06 -20.80
C PHE A 140 -4.20 2.58 -21.61
N ALA A 141 -3.15 3.40 -21.68
CA ALA A 141 -1.94 3.06 -22.42
C ALA A 141 -1.24 1.81 -21.86
N ASP A 142 -1.21 1.63 -20.53
CA ASP A 142 -0.68 0.43 -19.87
C ASP A 142 -1.58 -0.80 -20.11
N LYS A 143 -2.89 -0.66 -19.89
CA LYS A 143 -3.91 -1.70 -20.09
C LYS A 143 -3.85 -2.29 -21.50
N TYR A 144 -3.75 -1.43 -22.51
CA TYR A 144 -3.71 -1.83 -23.92
C TYR A 144 -2.30 -1.97 -24.48
N ARG A 145 -1.25 -1.94 -23.65
CA ARG A 145 0.16 -2.10 -24.09
C ARG A 145 0.50 -1.21 -25.29
N CYS A 146 0.16 0.07 -25.18
CA CYS A 146 0.53 1.07 -26.16
C CYS A 146 2.05 1.27 -26.19
N GLN A 147 2.59 1.81 -27.29
CA GLN A 147 4.02 2.07 -27.44
C GLN A 147 4.60 2.88 -26.27
N LYS A 148 5.85 2.57 -25.91
CA LYS A 148 6.57 3.27 -24.83
C LYS A 148 6.70 4.78 -25.06
N SER A 149 6.81 5.21 -26.32
CA SER A 149 6.84 6.65 -26.68
C SER A 149 5.57 7.37 -26.24
N PHE A 150 4.40 6.76 -26.43
CA PHE A 150 3.13 7.32 -25.95
C PHE A 150 3.06 7.37 -24.43
N GLN A 151 3.41 6.25 -23.77
CA GLN A 151 3.39 6.18 -22.31
C GLN A 151 4.31 7.24 -21.69
N ASN A 152 5.51 7.43 -22.25
CA ASN A 152 6.46 8.46 -21.79
C ASN A 152 5.90 9.86 -21.99
N LEU A 153 5.32 10.16 -23.17
CA LEU A 153 4.72 11.48 -23.44
C LEU A 153 3.59 11.82 -22.46
N VAL A 154 2.73 10.85 -22.13
CA VAL A 154 1.67 11.03 -21.13
C VAL A 154 2.28 11.24 -19.74
N MET A 155 3.33 10.50 -19.38
CA MET A 155 4.04 10.70 -18.11
C MET A 155 4.67 12.09 -17.99
N ASP A 156 5.33 12.57 -19.04
CA ASP A 156 5.93 13.90 -19.07
C ASP A 156 4.83 14.96 -18.87
N SER A 157 3.68 14.78 -19.54
CA SER A 157 2.52 15.67 -19.37
C SER A 157 1.95 15.67 -17.95
N ILE A 158 1.90 14.50 -17.30
CA ILE A 158 1.50 14.38 -15.88
C ILE A 158 2.47 15.18 -15.01
N GLN A 159 3.77 15.03 -15.21
CA GLN A 159 4.81 15.72 -14.45
C GLN A 159 4.73 17.23 -14.62
N ASP A 160 4.59 17.70 -15.86
CA ASP A 160 4.45 19.11 -16.20
C ASP A 160 3.20 19.73 -15.57
N LYS A 161 2.05 19.03 -15.64
CA LYS A 161 0.79 19.49 -15.03
C LYS A 161 0.92 19.63 -13.52
N MET A 162 1.51 18.62 -12.87
CA MET A 162 1.74 18.64 -11.43
C MET A 162 2.67 19.78 -11.00
N LEU A 163 3.73 20.02 -11.77
CA LEU A 163 4.67 21.12 -11.53
C LEU A 163 3.98 22.49 -11.69
N ALA A 164 3.22 22.68 -12.77
CA ALA A 164 2.53 23.93 -13.08
C ALA A 164 1.44 24.27 -12.06
N ASP A 165 0.67 23.27 -11.63
CA ASP A 165 -0.43 23.46 -10.69
C ASP A 165 0.03 23.44 -9.22
N HIS A 166 1.30 23.13 -8.96
CA HIS A 166 1.84 22.86 -7.62
C HIS A 166 1.02 21.79 -6.85
N THR A 167 0.65 20.70 -7.53
CA THR A 167 -0.19 19.62 -6.98
C THR A 167 0.53 18.28 -6.96
N ASN A 168 0.03 17.34 -6.14
CA ASN A 168 0.47 15.94 -6.09
C ASN A 168 -0.71 14.98 -6.33
N PHE A 169 -0.43 13.71 -6.60
CA PHE A 169 -1.47 12.68 -6.60
C PHE A 169 -2.16 12.62 -5.23
N ASN A 170 -3.48 12.78 -5.21
CA ASN A 170 -4.29 12.55 -4.01
C ASN A 170 -4.58 11.06 -3.82
N GLU A 171 -5.12 10.70 -2.64
CA GLU A 171 -5.53 9.31 -2.32
C GLU A 171 -6.37 8.63 -3.42
N ALA A 172 -7.32 9.35 -4.03
CA ALA A 172 -8.20 8.80 -5.06
C ALA A 172 -7.43 8.42 -6.33
N SER A 173 -6.58 9.32 -6.82
CA SER A 173 -5.69 9.08 -7.97
C SER A 173 -4.71 7.95 -7.68
N MET A 174 -4.14 7.92 -6.47
CA MET A 174 -3.22 6.85 -6.04
C MET A 174 -3.89 5.48 -6.08
N LYS A 175 -5.07 5.36 -5.48
CA LYS A 175 -5.84 4.11 -5.50
C LYS A 175 -6.20 3.71 -6.93
N HIS A 176 -6.58 4.69 -7.76
CA HIS A 176 -6.93 4.46 -9.15
C HIS A 176 -5.72 3.94 -9.97
N ILE A 177 -4.55 4.56 -9.84
CA ILE A 177 -3.30 4.15 -10.48
C ILE A 177 -2.93 2.71 -10.08
N PHE A 178 -2.88 2.41 -8.78
CA PHE A 178 -2.44 1.10 -8.29
C PHE A 178 -3.45 -0.03 -8.53
N SER A 179 -4.73 0.29 -8.72
CA SER A 179 -5.77 -0.70 -9.02
C SER A 179 -5.85 -1.05 -10.50
N ASN A 180 -5.52 -0.11 -11.40
CA ASN A 180 -5.82 -0.26 -12.83
C ASN A 180 -4.61 -0.38 -13.75
N THR A 181 -3.39 -0.22 -13.24
CA THR A 181 -2.17 -0.57 -14.00
C THR A 181 -1.76 -2.03 -13.74
N THR A 182 -0.97 -2.63 -14.63
CA THR A 182 -0.48 -4.00 -14.50
C THR A 182 0.83 -4.06 -13.69
N SER A 183 1.05 -5.13 -12.91
CA SER A 183 2.26 -5.30 -12.08
C SER A 183 3.48 -5.77 -12.87
N THR A 184 3.58 -5.43 -14.14
CA THR A 184 4.79 -5.68 -14.91
C THR A 184 5.87 -4.71 -14.46
N GLN A 185 7.14 -5.10 -14.55
CA GLN A 185 8.31 -4.40 -13.98
C GLN A 185 8.53 -2.94 -14.47
N GLU A 186 7.60 -2.38 -15.25
CA GLU A 186 7.71 -1.15 -16.03
C GLU A 186 6.41 -0.32 -16.04
N ALA A 187 5.70 -0.12 -14.92
CA ALA A 187 4.74 0.99 -14.81
C ALA A 187 5.41 2.22 -14.16
N PRO A 188 6.15 3.07 -14.90
CA PRO A 188 6.74 4.32 -14.41
C PRO A 188 5.82 5.14 -13.52
N ILE A 189 4.52 5.21 -13.83
CA ILE A 189 3.57 5.98 -13.02
C ILE A 189 3.50 5.50 -11.57
N ARG A 190 3.64 4.19 -11.30
CA ARG A 190 3.64 3.66 -9.92
C ARG A 190 4.92 4.00 -9.18
N LYS A 191 6.06 3.89 -9.88
CA LYS A 191 7.38 4.26 -9.32
C LYS A 191 7.43 5.75 -9.02
N TYR A 192 6.91 6.56 -9.94
CA TYR A 192 6.78 8.01 -9.80
C TYR A 192 5.81 8.38 -8.69
N ALA A 193 4.64 7.75 -8.62
CA ALA A 193 3.68 7.92 -7.54
C ALA A 193 4.28 7.56 -6.17
N ALA A 194 5.01 6.44 -6.07
CA ALA A 194 5.76 6.11 -4.86
C ALA A 194 6.87 7.15 -4.54
N ALA A 195 7.51 7.73 -5.56
CA ALA A 195 8.54 8.76 -5.43
C ALA A 195 8.01 10.11 -4.96
N LEU A 196 6.86 10.54 -5.46
CA LEU A 196 6.18 11.73 -4.99
C LEU A 196 5.76 11.60 -3.52
N ILE A 197 5.36 10.41 -3.10
CA ILE A 197 5.10 10.20 -1.69
C ILE A 197 6.40 10.20 -0.87
N ALA A 198 7.50 9.66 -1.40
CA ALA A 198 8.81 9.79 -0.77
C ALA A 198 9.31 11.25 -0.71
N HIS A 199 8.89 12.10 -1.65
CA HIS A 199 9.14 13.54 -1.64
C HIS A 199 8.41 14.24 -0.47
N VAL A 200 7.26 13.71 -0.03
CA VAL A 200 6.54 14.14 1.18
C VAL A 200 7.16 13.56 2.47
N LEU A 201 8.04 12.57 2.38
CA LEU A 201 8.71 12.04 3.56
C LEU A 201 9.73 13.06 4.07
N HIS A 202 9.41 13.67 5.20
CA HIS A 202 10.39 14.25 6.11
C HIS A 202 11.59 13.29 6.31
N PRO A 203 12.74 13.78 6.81
CA PRO A 203 13.84 12.89 7.20
C PRO A 203 13.31 11.66 7.96
N LEU A 204 13.60 10.46 7.44
CA LEU A 204 12.94 9.22 7.85
C LEU A 204 13.91 8.31 8.59
N VAL A 205 13.53 7.85 9.78
CA VAL A 205 14.24 6.79 10.49
C VAL A 205 13.41 5.51 10.46
N ALA A 206 13.86 4.51 9.70
CA ALA A 206 13.20 3.22 9.57
C ALA A 206 13.94 2.11 10.31
N VAL A 207 13.21 1.20 10.95
CA VAL A 207 13.71 -0.04 11.54
C VAL A 207 13.05 -1.21 10.83
N ILE A 208 13.84 -2.05 10.15
CA ILE A 208 13.34 -3.12 9.30
C ILE A 208 13.84 -4.46 9.81
N VAL A 209 12.94 -5.18 10.49
CA VAL A 209 13.18 -6.50 11.08
C VAL A 209 12.91 -7.60 10.07
N GLY A 210 13.93 -8.43 9.81
CA GLY A 210 13.91 -9.40 8.71
C GLY A 210 14.37 -8.80 7.38
N GLY A 211 15.08 -7.68 7.39
CA GLY A 211 15.48 -6.93 6.18
C GLY A 211 16.57 -7.56 5.31
N THR A 212 17.16 -8.69 5.71
CA THR A 212 18.30 -9.30 4.99
C THR A 212 17.90 -10.20 3.82
N SER A 213 16.60 -10.47 3.64
CA SER A 213 16.12 -11.29 2.52
C SER A 213 14.61 -11.11 2.30
N GLY A 214 14.16 -11.31 1.06
CA GLY A 214 12.72 -11.38 0.76
C GLY A 214 12.05 -10.02 0.84
N ILE A 215 10.77 -9.97 1.25
CA ILE A 215 9.92 -8.77 1.07
C ILE A 215 10.54 -7.51 1.66
N SER A 216 11.11 -7.57 2.85
CA SER A 216 11.73 -6.42 3.50
C SER A 216 13.02 -5.96 2.83
N GLU A 217 13.80 -6.86 2.21
CA GLU A 217 14.95 -6.49 1.37
C GLU A 217 14.49 -5.69 0.15
N TYR A 218 13.43 -6.14 -0.53
CA TYR A 218 12.86 -5.40 -1.66
C TYR A 218 12.19 -4.09 -1.24
N ALA A 219 11.62 -4.01 -0.04
CA ALA A 219 11.10 -2.76 0.51
C ALA A 219 12.23 -1.73 0.72
N ILE A 220 13.39 -2.15 1.24
CA ILE A 220 14.58 -1.31 1.37
C ILE A 220 15.02 -0.79 0.01
N ARG A 221 15.18 -1.70 -0.98
CA ARG A 221 15.59 -1.33 -2.34
C ARG A 221 14.62 -0.36 -2.99
N SER A 222 13.31 -0.64 -2.90
CA SER A 222 12.28 0.23 -3.43
C SER A 222 12.35 1.60 -2.78
N LEU A 223 12.42 1.68 -1.45
CA LEU A 223 12.51 2.95 -0.73
C LEU A 223 13.73 3.76 -1.18
N ILE A 224 14.89 3.12 -1.31
CA ILE A 224 16.14 3.77 -1.72
C ILE A 224 16.09 4.25 -3.16
N GLN A 225 15.63 3.42 -4.10
CA GLN A 225 15.48 3.81 -5.52
C GLN A 225 14.53 5.00 -5.67
N THR A 226 13.42 4.94 -4.96
CA THR A 226 12.42 6.00 -4.91
C THR A 226 13.04 7.28 -4.34
N HIS A 227 13.80 7.18 -3.25
CA HIS A 227 14.45 8.29 -2.58
C HIS A 227 15.60 8.91 -3.39
N SER A 228 16.42 8.10 -4.08
CA SER A 228 17.55 8.55 -4.89
C SER A 228 17.13 9.30 -6.16
N SER A 229 15.87 9.15 -6.59
CA SER A 229 15.33 9.86 -7.75
C SER A 229 14.90 11.31 -7.46
N LEU A 230 14.97 11.73 -6.19
CA LEU A 230 14.51 13.05 -5.75
C LEU A 230 15.55 14.15 -6.05
N PRO A 231 15.15 15.32 -6.58
CA PRO A 231 16.05 16.45 -6.82
C PRO A 231 16.72 17.01 -5.55
N SER A 232 16.11 16.79 -4.38
CA SER A 232 16.65 17.12 -3.06
C SER A 232 16.15 16.07 -2.07
N ALA A 233 16.89 14.97 -1.96
CA ALA A 233 16.53 13.86 -1.11
C ALA A 233 16.70 14.24 0.39
N PRO A 234 15.66 14.08 1.24
CA PRO A 234 15.80 14.28 2.68
C PRO A 234 16.72 13.20 3.30
N SER A 235 17.11 13.31 4.57
CA SER A 235 17.93 12.24 5.17
C SER A 235 17.11 10.96 5.39
N LEU A 236 17.65 9.81 5.00
CA LEU A 236 17.06 8.49 5.18
C LEU A 236 18.00 7.59 5.98
N ARG A 237 17.59 7.18 7.18
CA ARG A 237 18.34 6.23 8.02
C ARG A 237 17.56 4.93 8.17
N ILE A 238 18.19 3.80 7.86
CA ILE A 238 17.57 2.49 7.91
C ILE A 238 18.39 1.55 8.78
N TYR A 239 17.79 1.09 9.88
CA TYR A 239 18.30 0.00 10.71
C TYR A 239 17.81 -1.35 10.17
N ILE A 240 18.72 -2.12 9.56
CA ILE A 240 18.44 -3.47 9.06
C ILE A 240 18.72 -4.46 10.17
N ILE A 241 17.68 -5.14 10.66
CA ILE A 241 17.82 -6.19 11.66
C ILE A 241 17.72 -7.56 10.98
N GLY A 242 18.73 -8.40 11.20
CA GLY A 242 18.71 -9.77 10.70
C GLY A 242 19.88 -10.62 11.20
N ARG A 243 19.84 -11.91 10.86
CA ARG A 243 20.85 -12.89 11.31
C ARG A 243 22.09 -12.95 10.42
N ASN A 244 21.91 -12.67 9.13
CA ASN A 244 22.94 -12.88 8.12
C ASN A 244 23.67 -11.58 7.78
N THR A 245 24.86 -11.41 8.36
CA THR A 245 25.73 -10.26 8.11
C THR A 245 26.17 -10.16 6.65
N ILE A 246 26.39 -11.28 5.96
CA ILE A 246 26.84 -11.30 4.55
C ILE A 246 25.73 -10.76 3.65
N SER A 247 24.50 -11.24 3.83
CA SER A 247 23.34 -10.73 3.08
C SER A 247 23.11 -9.24 3.36
N ALA A 248 23.24 -8.80 4.61
CA ALA A 248 23.11 -7.40 4.96
C ALA A 248 24.19 -6.52 4.29
N GLN A 249 25.44 -6.97 4.28
CA GLN A 249 26.55 -6.28 3.62
C GLN A 249 26.34 -6.20 2.11
N LYS A 250 25.85 -7.28 1.49
CA LYS A 250 25.47 -7.30 0.08
C LYS A 250 24.40 -6.24 -0.21
N THR A 251 23.29 -6.26 0.53
CA THR A 251 22.21 -5.25 0.36
C THR A 251 22.76 -3.84 0.52
N ASN A 252 23.61 -3.59 1.52
CA ASN A 252 24.23 -2.29 1.73
C ASN A 252 25.11 -1.86 0.53
N SER A 253 25.94 -2.76 0.00
CA SER A 253 26.81 -2.47 -1.15
C SER A 253 26.02 -2.12 -2.43
N GLU A 254 24.95 -2.86 -2.70
CA GLU A 254 24.06 -2.60 -3.84
C GLU A 254 23.33 -1.27 -3.68
N CYS A 255 22.84 -0.97 -2.48
CA CYS A 255 22.13 0.27 -2.21
C CYS A 255 23.06 1.50 -2.32
N LYS A 256 24.32 1.38 -1.90
CA LYS A 256 25.33 2.44 -2.11
C LYS A 256 25.66 2.69 -3.57
N THR A 257 25.47 1.70 -4.44
CA THR A 257 25.63 1.88 -5.89
C THR A 257 24.45 2.67 -6.47
N ILE A 258 23.24 2.48 -5.92
CA ILE A 258 22.03 3.21 -6.32
C ILE A 258 22.09 4.67 -5.86
N CYS A 259 22.62 4.93 -4.66
CA CYS A 259 22.76 6.27 -4.11
C CYS A 259 24.07 6.40 -3.33
N PRO A 260 25.11 7.04 -3.90
CA PRO A 260 26.41 7.16 -3.25
C PRO A 260 26.53 8.34 -2.27
N GLY A 261 25.52 9.20 -2.18
CA GLY A 261 25.53 10.40 -1.35
C GLY A 261 25.33 10.15 0.15
N PRO A 262 25.63 11.14 1.02
CA PRO A 262 25.53 11.02 2.48
C PRO A 262 24.07 11.02 3.00
N GLU A 263 23.08 11.22 2.13
CA GLU A 263 21.67 11.33 2.49
C GLU A 263 21.10 10.00 3.00
N ILE A 264 21.64 8.87 2.54
CA ILE A 264 21.18 7.52 2.90
C ILE A 264 22.19 6.82 3.81
N GLU A 265 21.72 6.42 4.99
CA GLU A 265 22.50 5.66 5.95
C GLU A 265 21.85 4.29 6.24
N LEU A 266 22.58 3.21 5.93
CA LEU A 266 22.16 1.83 6.19
C LEU A 266 23.00 1.22 7.31
N ILE A 267 22.34 0.90 8.43
CA ILE A 267 22.98 0.41 9.65
C ILE A 267 22.50 -1.01 9.92
N PHE A 268 23.41 -1.98 9.90
CA PHE A 268 23.06 -3.36 10.22
C PHE A 268 23.15 -3.64 11.72
N VAL A 269 22.09 -4.22 12.29
CA VAL A 269 22.06 -4.70 13.67
C VAL A 269 21.85 -6.21 13.63
N LYS A 270 22.86 -6.96 14.08
CA LYS A 270 22.80 -8.43 14.10
C LYS A 270 21.80 -8.90 15.15
N ALA A 271 20.87 -9.74 14.73
CA ALA A 271 20.03 -10.57 15.59
C ALA A 271 20.59 -12.00 15.62
N GLU A 272 20.53 -12.68 16.75
CA GLU A 272 20.93 -14.09 16.86
C GLU A 272 19.72 -15.01 16.63
N ASP A 273 18.65 -14.80 17.42
CA ASP A 273 17.41 -15.56 17.34
C ASP A 273 16.22 -14.73 17.84
N LEU A 274 15.49 -14.11 16.90
CA LEU A 274 14.29 -13.32 17.20
C LEU A 274 13.08 -14.17 17.63
N SER A 275 13.19 -15.50 17.69
CA SER A 275 12.20 -16.32 18.40
C SER A 275 12.36 -16.26 19.92
N LEU A 276 13.45 -15.65 20.42
CA LEU A 276 13.68 -15.38 21.83
C LEU A 276 13.49 -13.90 22.13
N LEU A 277 12.60 -13.57 23.06
CA LEU A 277 12.29 -12.19 23.45
C LEU A 277 13.50 -11.48 24.07
N LYS A 278 14.40 -12.21 24.74
CA LYS A 278 15.66 -11.63 25.23
C LYS A 278 16.53 -11.04 24.10
N ASP A 279 16.51 -11.67 22.93
CA ASP A 279 17.29 -11.20 21.78
C ASP A 279 16.58 -10.03 21.09
N VAL A 280 15.24 -10.01 21.10
CA VAL A 280 14.46 -8.84 20.69
C VAL A 280 14.80 -7.62 21.56
N ASP A 281 14.86 -7.80 22.88
CA ASP A 281 15.23 -6.72 23.82
C ASP A 281 16.65 -6.21 23.55
N ARG A 282 17.63 -7.11 23.39
CA ARG A 282 19.02 -6.75 23.04
C ARG A 282 19.09 -5.95 21.73
N VAL A 283 18.35 -6.36 20.70
CA VAL A 283 18.32 -5.64 19.42
C VAL A 283 17.68 -4.26 19.58
N CYS A 284 16.60 -4.13 20.34
CA CYS A 284 15.98 -2.84 20.62
C CYS A 284 16.94 -1.91 21.36
N GLU A 285 17.66 -2.41 22.36
CA GLU A 285 18.68 -1.67 23.11
C GLU A 285 19.79 -1.14 22.18
N GLU A 286 20.25 -1.97 21.25
CA GLU A 286 21.29 -1.58 20.29
C GLU A 286 20.80 -0.50 19.31
N VAL A 287 19.59 -0.64 18.76
CA VAL A 287 18.99 0.40 17.91
C VAL A 287 18.83 1.71 18.68
N VAL A 288 18.34 1.66 19.92
CA VAL A 288 18.17 2.83 20.78
C VAL A 288 19.52 3.49 21.09
N ARG A 289 20.57 2.71 21.36
CA ARG A 289 21.93 3.23 21.58
C ARG A 289 22.43 3.97 20.35
N LEU A 290 22.35 3.33 19.19
CA LEU A 290 22.82 3.89 17.92
C LEU A 290 22.07 5.17 17.56
N GLU A 291 20.74 5.20 17.70
CA GLU A 291 19.94 6.38 17.35
C GLU A 291 20.19 7.55 18.31
N ARG A 292 20.47 7.29 19.60
CA ARG A 292 20.92 8.34 20.55
C ARG A 292 22.29 8.88 20.22
N GLU A 293 23.22 8.03 19.78
CA GLU A 293 24.53 8.48 19.30
C GLU A 293 24.39 9.37 18.07
N LYS A 294 23.43 9.09 17.19
CA LYS A 294 23.12 9.97 16.06
C LYS A 294 22.57 11.31 16.51
N GLU A 295 21.67 11.34 17.48
CA GLU A 295 21.17 12.58 18.07
C GLU A 295 22.30 13.46 18.65
N GLN A 296 23.23 12.86 19.39
CA GLN A 296 24.38 13.56 19.95
C GLN A 296 25.32 14.15 18.89
N ASN A 297 25.42 13.48 17.73
CA ASN A 297 26.28 13.89 16.61
C ASN A 297 25.55 14.79 15.59
N GLY A 298 24.43 15.42 15.97
CA GLY A 298 23.69 16.34 15.10
C GLY A 298 22.78 15.68 14.06
N GLY A 299 22.56 14.36 14.15
CA GLY A 299 21.73 13.56 13.23
C GLY A 299 20.22 13.68 13.44
N GLY A 300 19.77 14.76 14.09
CA GLY A 300 18.38 15.02 14.46
C GLY A 300 17.93 14.31 15.75
N LYS A 301 16.75 14.69 16.26
CA LYS A 301 16.17 14.08 17.47
C LYS A 301 15.96 12.58 17.29
N ALA A 302 16.35 11.81 18.31
CA ALA A 302 16.24 10.36 18.32
C ALA A 302 14.78 9.91 18.16
N ARG A 303 14.50 9.14 17.11
CA ARG A 303 13.13 8.68 16.78
C ARG A 303 13.14 7.44 15.92
N VAL A 304 11.96 6.84 15.75
CA VAL A 304 11.67 5.85 14.71
C VAL A 304 10.37 6.28 14.06
N ASP A 305 10.40 6.47 12.74
CA ASP A 305 9.24 6.89 11.96
C ASP A 305 8.51 5.69 11.34
N TRP A 306 9.26 4.63 11.01
CA TRP A 306 8.69 3.43 10.41
C TRP A 306 9.32 2.15 10.98
N LEU A 307 8.51 1.25 11.52
CA LEU A 307 8.92 -0.08 11.96
C LEU A 307 8.28 -1.14 11.07
N VAL A 308 9.09 -1.92 10.36
CA VAL A 308 8.65 -3.06 9.55
C VAL A 308 9.07 -4.36 10.20
N MET A 309 8.14 -5.30 10.35
CA MET A 309 8.37 -6.59 10.98
C MET A 309 7.96 -7.73 10.05
N SER A 310 8.95 -8.45 9.52
CA SER A 310 8.75 -9.57 8.60
C SER A 310 9.47 -10.85 9.02
N GLN A 311 10.12 -10.86 10.19
CA GLN A 311 10.82 -12.04 10.68
C GLN A 311 9.88 -13.25 10.74
N SER A 312 10.37 -14.36 10.19
CA SER A 312 9.61 -15.58 9.97
C SER A 312 10.56 -16.76 9.78
N ASN A 313 10.07 -17.95 10.12
CA ASN A 313 10.69 -19.22 9.76
C ASN A 313 9.64 -20.09 9.07
N SER A 314 9.46 -19.86 7.77
CA SER A 314 8.42 -20.53 6.98
C SER A 314 8.51 -22.06 7.01
N VAL A 315 9.72 -22.63 7.17
CA VAL A 315 9.94 -24.06 7.32
C VAL A 315 9.28 -24.61 8.60
N GLN A 316 9.30 -23.85 9.69
CA GLN A 316 8.70 -24.28 10.96
C GLN A 316 7.18 -24.49 10.85
N SER A 317 6.51 -23.79 9.93
CA SER A 317 5.08 -23.98 9.62
C SER A 317 4.71 -25.41 9.24
N PHE A 318 5.68 -26.18 8.73
CA PHE A 318 5.48 -27.57 8.29
C PHE A 318 5.93 -28.60 9.33
N ARG A 319 6.45 -28.17 10.48
CA ARG A 319 7.06 -29.05 11.50
C ARG A 319 6.22 -29.16 12.79
N GLY A 320 4.99 -28.68 12.77
CA GLY A 320 4.10 -28.65 13.93
C GLY A 320 4.60 -27.74 15.05
N ARG A 321 3.97 -27.88 16.22
CA ARG A 321 4.28 -27.08 17.40
C ARG A 321 5.68 -27.39 17.91
N LYS A 322 6.50 -26.36 18.07
CA LYS A 322 7.85 -26.48 18.67
C LYS A 322 8.12 -25.30 19.56
N LEU A 323 8.53 -25.57 20.80
CA LEU A 323 8.76 -24.52 21.79
C LEU A 323 10.18 -23.95 21.72
N THR A 324 10.29 -22.67 22.03
CA THR A 324 11.53 -21.98 22.37
C THR A 324 11.94 -22.32 23.80
N SER A 325 13.15 -21.96 24.20
CA SER A 325 13.59 -22.07 25.60
C SER A 325 12.79 -21.17 26.56
N GLU A 326 12.06 -20.19 26.04
CA GLU A 326 11.20 -19.27 26.80
C GLU A 326 9.75 -19.80 26.93
N GLY A 327 9.44 -20.97 26.35
CA GLY A 327 8.14 -21.63 26.45
C GLY A 327 7.11 -21.18 25.41
N LEU A 328 7.51 -20.37 24.43
CA LEU A 328 6.65 -19.93 23.33
C LEU A 328 6.76 -20.89 22.14
N ASP A 329 5.68 -21.14 21.42
CA ASP A 329 5.79 -21.78 20.11
C ASP A 329 6.61 -20.90 19.15
N ILE A 330 7.55 -21.47 18.41
CA ILE A 330 8.50 -20.73 17.56
C ILE A 330 7.77 -19.89 16.50
N GLN A 331 6.68 -20.39 15.91
CA GLN A 331 5.92 -19.64 14.91
C GLN A 331 5.20 -18.47 15.55
N PHE A 332 4.50 -18.71 16.65
CA PHE A 332 3.87 -17.65 17.44
C PHE A 332 4.87 -16.62 17.93
N SER A 333 6.06 -17.08 18.35
CA SER A 333 7.10 -16.19 18.81
C SER A 333 7.52 -15.25 17.69
N LEU A 334 7.87 -15.78 16.50
CA LEU A 334 8.32 -14.95 15.38
C LEU A 334 7.22 -14.07 14.77
N HIS A 335 5.99 -14.58 14.64
CA HIS A 335 4.90 -13.88 13.97
C HIS A 335 4.08 -12.97 14.87
N TYR A 336 4.06 -13.21 16.19
CA TYR A 336 3.29 -12.44 17.15
C TYR A 336 4.13 -11.87 18.30
N TYR A 337 4.61 -12.71 19.22
CA TYR A 337 5.20 -12.21 20.49
C TYR A 337 6.45 -11.34 20.28
N SER A 338 7.37 -11.76 19.41
CA SER A 338 8.56 -11.00 19.01
C SER A 338 8.17 -9.63 18.45
N ARG A 339 7.17 -9.59 17.57
CA ARG A 339 6.67 -8.37 16.94
C ARG A 339 6.03 -7.42 17.94
N MET A 340 5.17 -7.95 18.81
CA MET A 340 4.57 -7.16 19.89
C MET A 340 5.62 -6.68 20.89
N ARG A 341 6.71 -7.43 21.10
CA ARG A 341 7.80 -7.05 22.01
C ARG A 341 8.60 -5.84 21.49
N PHE A 342 8.78 -5.67 20.18
CA PHE A 342 9.41 -4.46 19.61
C PHE A 342 8.63 -3.18 19.94
N VAL A 343 7.29 -3.25 19.94
CA VAL A 343 6.38 -2.10 20.17
C VAL A 343 5.79 -2.08 21.58
N ALA A 344 6.24 -2.98 22.44
CA ALA A 344 5.80 -3.07 23.82
C ALA A 344 6.34 -1.88 24.63
N ARG A 345 5.58 -1.42 25.63
CA ARG A 345 6.17 -0.75 26.80
C ARG A 345 6.63 -1.80 27.81
N LYS A 346 7.34 -1.41 28.86
CA LYS A 346 7.69 -2.35 29.92
C LYS A 346 6.47 -2.84 30.73
N TYR A 347 5.52 -1.96 31.11
CA TYR A 347 4.25 -2.34 31.75
C TYR A 347 3.15 -1.27 31.53
N PRO A 348 1.92 -1.64 31.12
CA PRO A 348 0.75 -0.76 31.21
C PRO A 348 0.28 -0.60 32.68
N PHE A 349 -0.48 0.46 32.95
CA PHE A 349 -0.82 0.95 34.29
C PHE A 349 -1.33 -0.10 35.31
N PRO A 350 -2.15 -1.13 34.98
CA PRO A 350 -2.60 -2.10 35.99
C PRO A 350 -1.51 -3.09 36.45
N PHE A 351 -0.49 -3.38 35.63
CA PHE A 351 0.59 -4.32 35.99
C PHE A 351 1.62 -3.71 36.96
N ARG A 352 1.71 -2.37 37.01
CA ARG A 352 2.57 -1.67 37.98
C ARG A 352 2.18 -1.93 39.43
N ILE A 353 0.90 -2.18 39.69
CA ILE A 353 0.38 -2.51 41.03
C ILE A 353 0.79 -3.94 41.41
N TYR A 354 0.68 -4.89 40.48
CA TYR A 354 1.03 -6.29 40.71
C TYR A 354 2.53 -6.48 41.00
N ILE A 355 3.40 -5.72 40.32
CA ILE A 355 4.86 -5.76 40.55
C ILE A 355 5.25 -5.07 41.86
N ARG A 356 4.55 -4.01 42.27
CA ARG A 356 4.76 -3.37 43.57
C ARG A 356 4.49 -4.32 44.75
N LEU A 357 3.66 -5.35 44.54
CA LEU A 357 3.35 -6.35 45.55
C LEU A 357 4.38 -7.49 45.62
N LEU A 358 5.34 -7.58 44.68
CA LEU A 358 6.19 -8.77 44.52
C LEU A 358 7.69 -8.66 44.90
N ASP A 359 8.34 -7.49 45.07
CA ASP A 359 9.60 -7.41 45.87
C ASP A 359 10.18 -5.98 46.13
N THR A 360 11.05 -5.90 47.13
CA THR A 360 11.54 -4.75 47.94
C THR A 360 12.98 -4.28 47.62
N SER A 361 13.36 -4.11 46.35
CA SER A 361 14.68 -3.50 46.02
C SER A 361 14.65 -2.43 44.94
N THR A 362 14.77 -1.18 45.38
CA THR A 362 14.71 0.07 44.59
C THR A 362 15.77 0.19 43.48
N ARG A 363 16.91 -0.52 43.58
CA ARG A 363 17.97 -0.49 42.56
C ARG A 363 17.66 -1.37 41.33
N PHE A 364 16.97 -2.50 41.52
CA PHE A 364 16.57 -3.38 40.42
C PHE A 364 15.52 -2.68 39.55
N VAL A 365 14.56 -2.01 40.18
CA VAL A 365 13.48 -1.23 39.53
C VAL A 365 14.00 -0.06 38.69
N ASN A 366 15.06 0.63 39.13
CA ASN A 366 15.60 1.80 38.42
C ASN A 366 16.43 1.44 37.17
N LYS A 367 17.19 0.34 37.16
CA LYS A 367 17.86 -0.15 35.92
C LYS A 367 16.85 -0.65 34.90
N ILE A 368 15.73 -1.18 35.41
CA ILE A 368 14.58 -1.72 34.69
C ILE A 368 13.66 -0.64 34.11
N LEU A 369 13.66 0.59 34.61
CA LEU A 369 12.83 1.71 34.13
C LEU A 369 13.33 2.36 32.83
N THR A 370 14.50 1.96 32.32
CA THR A 370 15.06 2.48 31.08
C THR A 370 14.25 2.02 29.88
N LEU A 371 13.93 2.97 29.00
CA LEU A 371 13.11 2.84 27.78
C LEU A 371 13.79 1.95 26.72
N THR A 372 13.99 0.66 26.98
CA THR A 372 14.76 -0.26 26.10
C THR A 372 13.97 -0.85 24.92
N LYS A 373 12.79 -0.32 24.63
CA LYS A 373 11.92 -0.77 23.52
C LYS A 373 11.71 0.36 22.53
N LEU A 374 11.24 0.06 21.31
CA LEU A 374 11.13 1.08 20.25
C LEU A 374 9.93 2.02 20.40
N LEU A 375 8.91 1.63 21.18
CA LEU A 375 7.69 2.43 21.35
C LEU A 375 7.95 3.91 21.72
N PRO A 376 8.81 4.26 22.70
CA PRO A 376 9.10 5.66 23.03
C PRO A 376 9.72 6.45 21.89
N PHE A 377 10.46 5.80 20.99
CA PHE A 377 11.05 6.42 19.79
C PHE A 377 10.03 6.53 18.66
N LEU A 378 9.10 5.57 18.55
CA LEU A 378 7.95 5.67 17.65
C LEU A 378 7.07 6.88 18.02
N LEU A 379 6.84 7.10 19.31
CA LEU A 379 6.07 8.24 19.80
C LEU A 379 6.74 9.61 19.59
N THR A 380 8.03 9.64 19.22
CA THR A 380 8.76 10.87 18.87
C THR A 380 8.87 11.11 17.36
N SER A 381 8.18 10.31 16.55
CA SER A 381 8.15 10.47 15.09
C SER A 381 7.74 11.88 14.67
N THR A 382 8.35 12.33 13.57
CA THR A 382 8.10 13.63 12.93
C THR A 382 7.18 13.53 11.74
N LEU A 383 6.65 12.35 11.43
CA LEU A 383 5.67 12.18 10.36
C LEU A 383 4.35 12.87 10.75
N PRO A 384 3.69 13.59 9.82
CA PRO A 384 2.40 14.24 10.09
C PRO A 384 1.29 13.27 10.54
N THR A 385 1.41 12.01 10.11
CA THR A 385 0.47 10.92 10.41
C THR A 385 0.82 10.13 11.67
N GLY A 386 1.97 10.43 12.30
CA GLY A 386 2.55 9.62 13.37
C GLY A 386 3.43 8.49 12.86
N ALA A 387 4.02 7.70 13.77
CA ALA A 387 4.86 6.58 13.37
C ALA A 387 4.06 5.40 12.82
N HIS A 388 4.62 4.74 11.82
CA HIS A 388 3.99 3.59 11.16
C HIS A 388 4.59 2.28 11.64
N ILE A 389 3.74 1.31 11.98
CA ILE A 389 4.10 -0.04 12.41
C ILE A 389 3.51 -1.03 11.41
N THR A 390 4.35 -1.64 10.58
CA THR A 390 3.94 -2.60 9.56
C THR A 390 4.32 -4.02 9.97
N SER A 391 3.34 -4.90 10.21
CA SER A 391 3.56 -6.33 10.42
C SER A 391 3.18 -7.10 9.17
N ILE A 392 4.09 -7.89 8.61
CA ILE A 392 3.86 -8.63 7.36
C ILE A 392 3.58 -10.09 7.68
N TYR A 393 2.30 -10.50 7.69
CA TYR A 393 1.88 -11.90 7.84
C TYR A 393 0.36 -12.10 7.66
N ALA A 394 -0.09 -12.66 6.54
CA ALA A 394 -1.41 -13.30 6.40
C ALA A 394 -2.65 -12.52 6.92
N ALA A 395 -2.62 -11.19 6.98
CA ALA A 395 -3.76 -10.37 7.34
C ALA A 395 -5.01 -10.71 6.51
N GLY A 396 -6.14 -10.83 7.18
CA GLY A 396 -7.41 -11.18 6.55
C GLY A 396 -7.61 -12.64 6.20
N MET A 397 -6.70 -13.50 6.63
CA MET A 397 -6.79 -14.92 6.37
C MET A 397 -7.11 -15.74 7.65
N GLU A 398 -7.62 -15.09 8.67
CA GLU A 398 -8.09 -15.73 9.89
C GLU A 398 -9.28 -16.68 9.68
N SER A 399 -9.42 -17.66 10.56
CA SER A 399 -10.64 -18.45 10.75
C SER A 399 -10.87 -18.67 12.26
N THR A 400 -10.57 -19.86 12.77
CA THR A 400 -10.83 -20.30 14.14
C THR A 400 -9.91 -19.60 15.15
N LEU A 401 -10.49 -19.16 16.28
CA LEU A 401 -9.77 -18.64 17.43
C LEU A 401 -10.23 -19.37 18.70
N HIS A 402 -9.31 -20.05 19.38
CA HIS A 402 -9.54 -20.66 20.68
C HIS A 402 -9.27 -19.64 21.79
N VAL A 403 -10.33 -18.96 22.23
CA VAL A 403 -10.26 -17.84 23.20
C VAL A 403 -9.72 -18.26 24.58
N THR A 404 -9.84 -19.53 24.95
CA THR A 404 -9.35 -20.08 26.23
C THR A 404 -7.98 -20.74 26.13
N ASP A 405 -7.37 -20.75 24.93
CA ASP A 405 -6.08 -21.39 24.64
C ASP A 405 -5.34 -20.54 23.59
N LEU A 406 -5.01 -19.31 23.97
CA LEU A 406 -4.51 -18.29 23.04
C LEU A 406 -3.13 -18.66 22.48
N SER A 407 -2.33 -19.38 23.27
CA SER A 407 -1.00 -19.87 22.87
C SER A 407 -1.01 -21.27 22.23
N LEU A 408 -2.20 -21.84 22.01
CA LEU A 408 -2.39 -23.18 21.43
C LEU A 408 -1.54 -24.25 22.14
N HIS A 409 -1.62 -24.31 23.47
CA HIS A 409 -0.98 -25.35 24.26
C HIS A 409 -1.65 -26.71 24.08
N LEU A 410 -2.95 -26.75 23.80
CA LEU A 410 -3.67 -28.00 23.61
C LEU A 410 -3.36 -28.59 22.22
N PRO A 411 -2.82 -29.82 22.13
CA PRO A 411 -2.48 -30.43 20.85
C PRO A 411 -3.67 -30.55 19.89
N THR A 412 -4.88 -30.71 20.43
CA THR A 412 -6.13 -30.78 19.66
C THR A 412 -6.49 -29.48 18.97
N HIS A 413 -6.01 -28.33 19.46
CA HIS A 413 -6.23 -27.02 18.85
C HIS A 413 -5.14 -26.66 17.82
N TYR A 414 -3.96 -27.28 17.92
CA TYR A 414 -2.84 -26.98 17.02
C TYR A 414 -2.96 -27.74 15.69
N THR A 415 -3.70 -27.15 14.75
CA THR A 415 -3.80 -27.66 13.35
C THR A 415 -2.86 -26.89 12.41
N PHE A 416 -2.90 -27.20 11.11
CA PHE A 416 -2.10 -26.46 10.11
C PHE A 416 -2.50 -24.97 9.99
N SER A 417 -3.80 -24.66 10.10
CA SER A 417 -4.31 -23.30 9.86
C SER A 417 -4.56 -22.49 11.13
N THR A 418 -4.79 -23.16 12.26
CA THR A 418 -5.10 -22.50 13.54
C THR A 418 -3.99 -21.55 14.03
N PRO A 419 -2.68 -21.91 13.96
CA PRO A 419 -1.60 -21.00 14.35
C PRO A 419 -1.64 -19.67 13.62
N ARG A 420 -1.82 -19.73 12.30
CA ARG A 420 -1.95 -18.54 11.44
C ARG A 420 -3.16 -17.72 11.83
N SER A 421 -4.30 -18.36 12.05
CA SER A 421 -5.53 -17.69 12.47
C SER A 421 -5.37 -16.95 13.82
N HIS A 422 -4.78 -17.61 14.82
CA HIS A 422 -4.51 -17.00 16.13
C HIS A 422 -3.60 -15.79 16.02
N VAL A 423 -2.47 -15.93 15.31
CA VAL A 423 -1.54 -14.81 15.08
C VAL A 423 -2.24 -13.62 14.46
N VAL A 424 -3.10 -13.85 13.46
CA VAL A 424 -3.79 -12.76 12.76
C VAL A 424 -4.80 -12.07 13.68
N HIS A 425 -5.67 -12.81 14.37
CA HIS A 425 -6.61 -12.26 15.35
C HIS A 425 -5.89 -11.48 16.46
N MET A 426 -4.87 -12.07 17.05
CA MET A 426 -4.14 -11.46 18.17
C MET A 426 -3.37 -10.21 17.74
N THR A 427 -2.79 -10.20 16.54
CA THR A 427 -2.10 -9.02 15.97
C THR A 427 -3.09 -7.89 15.78
N THR A 428 -4.24 -8.15 15.14
CA THR A 428 -5.29 -7.14 14.92
C THR A 428 -5.76 -6.53 16.23
N LEU A 429 -6.13 -7.36 17.22
CA LEU A 429 -6.63 -6.88 18.52
C LEU A 429 -5.56 -6.14 19.33
N PHE A 430 -4.29 -6.55 19.25
CA PHE A 430 -3.19 -5.85 19.88
C PHE A 430 -2.94 -4.49 19.22
N PHE A 431 -2.91 -4.44 17.89
CA PHE A 431 -2.73 -3.19 17.14
C PHE A 431 -3.84 -2.19 17.44
N GLU A 432 -5.10 -2.62 17.44
CA GLU A 432 -6.22 -1.78 17.88
C GLU A 432 -6.01 -1.26 19.30
N SER A 433 -5.54 -2.10 20.23
CA SER A 433 -5.29 -1.65 21.61
C SER A 433 -4.15 -0.63 21.69
N LEU A 434 -3.09 -0.84 20.92
CA LEU A 434 -1.90 -0.01 20.89
C LEU A 434 -2.19 1.38 20.30
N VAL A 435 -2.83 1.45 19.13
CA VAL A 435 -3.12 2.73 18.47
C VAL A 435 -4.12 3.56 19.25
N HIS A 436 -5.14 2.94 19.86
CA HIS A 436 -6.09 3.66 20.71
C HIS A 436 -5.43 4.25 21.97
N GLN A 437 -4.46 3.55 22.57
CA GLN A 437 -3.69 4.07 23.71
C GLN A 437 -2.77 5.26 23.34
N HIS A 438 -2.47 5.39 22.05
CA HIS A 438 -1.57 6.41 21.50
C HIS A 438 -2.22 7.11 20.31
N ALA A 439 -3.50 7.45 20.46
CA ALA A 439 -4.33 8.07 19.42
C ALA A 439 -3.63 9.27 18.77
N GLY A 440 -3.59 9.29 17.44
CA GLY A 440 -2.94 10.35 16.65
C GLY A 440 -1.41 10.33 16.65
N LYS A 441 -0.77 9.35 17.29
CA LYS A 441 0.70 9.21 17.32
C LYS A 441 1.21 7.98 16.60
N LEU A 442 0.38 6.94 16.47
CA LEU A 442 0.74 5.67 15.86
C LEU A 442 -0.30 5.25 14.83
N VAL A 443 0.20 4.63 13.76
CA VAL A 443 -0.58 3.90 12.78
C VAL A 443 -0.02 2.48 12.71
N ALA A 444 -0.88 1.47 12.73
CA ALA A 444 -0.48 0.07 12.72
C ALA A 444 -1.18 -0.69 11.60
N THR A 445 -0.39 -1.30 10.72
CA THR A 445 -0.87 -1.98 9.51
C THR A 445 -0.42 -3.43 9.52
N HIS A 446 -1.37 -4.36 9.52
CA HIS A 446 -1.13 -5.79 9.33
C HIS A 446 -1.34 -6.15 7.86
N VAL A 447 -0.34 -6.73 7.20
CA VAL A 447 -0.33 -6.91 5.75
C VAL A 447 -0.28 -8.38 5.35
N TYR A 448 -1.11 -8.75 4.38
CA TYR A 448 -0.98 -9.97 3.60
C TYR A 448 -0.45 -9.65 2.20
N PRO A 449 0.84 -9.90 1.93
CA PRO A 449 1.45 -9.58 0.64
C PRO A 449 1.10 -10.61 -0.47
N GLY A 450 0.26 -11.60 -0.18
CA GLY A 450 0.07 -12.76 -1.05
C GLY A 450 1.24 -13.74 -1.00
N LEU A 451 1.29 -14.65 -1.98
CA LEU A 451 2.44 -15.53 -2.20
C LEU A 451 3.55 -14.73 -2.89
N VAL A 452 4.70 -14.55 -2.24
CA VAL A 452 5.85 -13.86 -2.82
C VAL A 452 6.99 -14.86 -3.01
N VAL A 453 7.43 -15.06 -4.25
CA VAL A 453 8.54 -15.95 -4.55
C VAL A 453 9.84 -15.27 -4.08
N THR A 454 10.39 -15.77 -2.98
CA THR A 454 11.64 -15.29 -2.38
C THR A 454 12.59 -16.46 -2.15
N PRO A 455 13.90 -16.22 -1.92
CA PRO A 455 14.84 -17.30 -1.60
C PRO A 455 14.40 -18.18 -0.42
N GLY A 456 13.62 -17.64 0.53
CA GLY A 456 13.04 -18.38 1.65
C GLY A 456 12.10 -19.52 1.26
N MET A 457 11.60 -19.56 0.02
CA MET A 457 10.79 -20.67 -0.51
C MET A 457 11.63 -21.87 -0.98
N TYR A 458 12.96 -21.72 -1.05
CA TYR A 458 13.89 -22.73 -1.57
C TYR A 458 14.79 -23.33 -0.48
N LEU A 459 14.52 -23.04 0.80
CA LEU A 459 15.27 -23.59 1.92
C LEU A 459 15.17 -25.13 1.97
N ASP A 460 16.28 -25.81 2.22
CA ASP A 460 16.31 -27.28 2.24
C ASP A 460 15.45 -27.93 3.32
N GLY A 461 15.04 -27.16 4.33
CA GLY A 461 14.27 -27.66 5.46
C GLY A 461 12.80 -28.02 5.16
N TYR A 462 12.26 -27.67 3.99
CA TYR A 462 10.89 -28.03 3.61
C TYR A 462 10.70 -29.53 3.37
N PRO A 463 9.50 -30.09 3.62
CA PRO A 463 9.20 -31.46 3.29
C PRO A 463 9.44 -31.79 1.82
N TRP A 464 9.91 -33.01 1.54
CA TRP A 464 10.24 -33.44 0.17
C TRP A 464 9.03 -33.32 -0.78
N TRP A 465 7.83 -33.68 -0.32
CA TRP A 465 6.61 -33.60 -1.11
C TRP A 465 6.29 -32.14 -1.51
N PHE A 466 6.58 -31.17 -0.63
CA PHE A 466 6.40 -29.76 -0.91
C PHE A 466 7.39 -29.28 -1.98
N ARG A 467 8.64 -29.74 -1.93
CA ARG A 467 9.65 -29.44 -2.96
C ARG A 467 9.24 -29.98 -4.33
N VAL A 468 8.66 -31.17 -4.38
CA VAL A 468 8.12 -31.78 -5.62
C VAL A 468 6.94 -30.98 -6.15
N LEU A 469 5.92 -30.71 -5.32
CA LEU A 469 4.76 -29.91 -5.72
C LEU A 469 5.18 -28.53 -6.22
N ARG A 470 6.12 -27.87 -5.54
CA ARG A 470 6.68 -26.59 -5.99
C ARG A 470 7.33 -26.70 -7.37
N GLY A 471 8.07 -27.79 -7.64
CA GLY A 471 8.67 -28.05 -8.95
C GLY A 471 7.62 -28.19 -10.05
N VAL A 472 6.57 -28.99 -9.79
CA VAL A 472 5.47 -29.23 -10.73
C VAL A 472 4.68 -27.95 -11.01
N PHE A 473 4.19 -27.27 -9.96
CA PHE A 473 3.42 -26.03 -10.12
C PHE A 473 4.26 -24.88 -10.68
N GLY A 474 5.57 -24.87 -10.40
CA GLY A 474 6.52 -23.94 -11.02
C GLY A 474 6.68 -24.18 -12.51
N GLY A 475 6.88 -25.44 -12.93
CA GLY A 475 7.00 -25.82 -14.35
C GLY A 475 5.72 -25.59 -15.16
N LEU A 476 4.56 -25.72 -14.53
CA LEU A 476 3.25 -25.43 -15.16
C LEU A 476 2.90 -23.94 -15.19
N GLY A 477 3.76 -23.05 -14.70
CA GLY A 477 3.52 -21.60 -14.69
C GLY A 477 2.43 -21.11 -13.71
N VAL A 478 1.75 -22.02 -13.00
CA VAL A 478 0.67 -21.69 -12.04
C VAL A 478 1.16 -20.78 -10.94
N VAL A 479 2.40 -20.99 -10.45
CA VAL A 479 3.01 -20.13 -9.43
C VAL A 479 3.06 -18.67 -9.89
N ARG A 480 3.36 -18.41 -11.18
CA ARG A 480 3.45 -17.06 -11.73
C ARG A 480 2.11 -16.33 -11.74
N LEU A 481 1.00 -17.05 -11.93
CA LEU A 481 -0.36 -16.48 -11.92
C LEU A 481 -0.80 -16.06 -10.51
N VAL A 482 -0.40 -16.83 -9.49
CA VAL A 482 -0.83 -16.59 -8.09
C VAL A 482 0.20 -15.82 -7.26
N SER A 483 1.45 -15.70 -7.73
CA SER A 483 2.51 -15.00 -7.01
C SER A 483 2.52 -13.50 -7.29
N LEU A 484 2.81 -12.70 -6.26
CA LEU A 484 3.20 -11.30 -6.43
C LEU A 484 4.71 -11.23 -6.63
N GLY A 485 5.16 -10.39 -7.55
CA GLY A 485 6.58 -10.10 -7.74
C GLY A 485 7.19 -9.52 -6.47
N ALA A 486 8.44 -9.86 -6.16
CA ALA A 486 9.08 -9.42 -4.92
C ALA A 486 9.34 -7.90 -4.88
N GLU A 487 9.63 -7.29 -6.03
CA GLU A 487 9.74 -5.83 -6.20
C GLU A 487 8.41 -5.13 -5.89
N GLU A 488 7.31 -5.62 -6.47
CA GLU A 488 5.96 -5.11 -6.22
C GLU A 488 5.56 -5.27 -4.74
N ALA A 489 5.88 -6.42 -4.14
CA ALA A 489 5.66 -6.63 -2.71
C ALA A 489 6.45 -5.62 -1.87
N GLY A 490 7.70 -5.31 -2.23
CA GLY A 490 8.52 -4.30 -1.57
C GLY A 490 7.94 -2.89 -1.68
N ALA A 491 7.57 -2.47 -2.89
CA ALA A 491 6.96 -1.16 -3.15
C ALA A 491 5.65 -0.97 -2.37
N ARG A 492 4.84 -2.03 -2.27
CA ARG A 492 3.61 -2.01 -1.46
C ARG A 492 3.86 -1.86 0.04
N MET A 493 5.00 -2.34 0.55
CA MET A 493 5.34 -2.08 1.95
C MET A 493 5.65 -0.59 2.17
N VAL A 494 6.38 0.03 1.24
CA VAL A 494 6.63 1.48 1.26
C VAL A 494 5.30 2.25 1.23
N TRP A 495 4.34 1.81 0.42
CA TRP A 495 3.00 2.40 0.39
C TRP A 495 2.29 2.42 1.76
N THR A 496 2.59 1.48 2.68
CA THR A 496 1.95 1.47 4.01
C THR A 496 2.36 2.61 4.93
N VAL A 497 3.53 3.21 4.72
CA VAL A 497 3.99 4.41 5.46
C VAL A 497 3.76 5.69 4.68
N ALA A 498 3.70 5.56 3.37
CA ALA A 498 3.69 6.66 2.43
C ALA A 498 2.23 7.09 2.12
N GLY A 499 1.30 6.15 1.93
CA GLY A 499 -0.05 6.44 1.45
C GLY A 499 -0.89 7.28 2.42
N GLU A 500 -1.58 8.29 1.88
CA GLU A 500 -2.48 9.19 2.64
C GLU A 500 -3.63 8.47 3.35
N GLY A 501 -3.96 7.24 2.94
CA GLY A 501 -5.03 6.44 3.52
C GLY A 501 -4.76 5.90 4.93
N PHE A 502 -3.49 5.86 5.36
CA PHE A 502 -3.06 5.27 6.64
C PHE A 502 -2.91 6.33 7.71
N VAL A 503 -3.99 6.62 8.45
CA VAL A 503 -4.04 7.73 9.41
C VAL A 503 -4.81 7.36 10.68
N PHE A 504 -4.46 7.96 11.81
CA PHE A 504 -5.35 8.00 12.96
C PHE A 504 -6.07 9.35 12.97
N ARG A 505 -7.16 9.45 12.20
CA ARG A 505 -7.99 10.66 12.10
C ARG A 505 -9.39 10.27 11.64
N GLU A 506 -10.33 10.30 12.57
CA GLU A 506 -11.71 9.86 12.31
C GLU A 506 -12.33 10.61 11.12
N GLY A 507 -12.89 9.85 10.18
CA GLY A 507 -13.52 10.38 8.96
C GLY A 507 -12.59 10.50 7.75
N GLU A 508 -11.27 10.38 7.92
CA GLU A 508 -10.28 10.48 6.85
C GLU A 508 -9.57 9.14 6.58
N GLY A 509 -9.02 8.98 5.37
CA GLY A 509 -8.28 7.78 4.96
C GLY A 509 -9.15 6.52 4.79
N ILE A 510 -8.56 5.33 5.00
CA ILE A 510 -9.24 4.05 4.77
C ILE A 510 -9.98 3.53 6.01
N VAL A 511 -10.83 2.52 5.82
CA VAL A 511 -11.56 1.87 6.93
C VAL A 511 -10.60 1.00 7.74
N GLY A 512 -10.54 1.27 9.04
CA GLY A 512 -9.76 0.49 10.01
C GLY A 512 -10.39 -0.86 10.32
N THR A 513 -9.64 -1.73 10.99
CA THR A 513 -10.13 -3.04 11.43
C THR A 513 -11.30 -2.90 12.39
N ASP A 514 -11.37 -1.81 13.15
CA ASP A 514 -12.49 -1.41 14.03
C ASP A 514 -13.78 -1.04 13.28
N GLY A 515 -13.71 -0.87 11.96
CA GLY A 515 -14.81 -0.40 11.11
C GLY A 515 -14.94 1.12 11.07
N VAL A 516 -14.01 1.86 11.71
CA VAL A 516 -13.97 3.31 11.71
C VAL A 516 -13.04 3.78 10.59
N ARG A 517 -13.50 4.72 9.77
CA ARG A 517 -12.63 5.37 8.78
C ARG A 517 -11.58 6.20 9.51
N GLY A 518 -10.30 5.92 9.25
CA GLY A 518 -9.19 6.58 9.93
C GLY A 518 -8.94 6.11 11.36
N GLY A 519 -9.33 4.86 11.70
CA GLY A 519 -9.13 4.27 13.03
C GLY A 519 -7.66 3.94 13.38
N GLY A 520 -6.72 4.12 12.44
CA GLY A 520 -5.28 3.92 12.63
C GLY A 520 -4.79 2.47 12.81
N ALA A 521 -5.68 1.48 12.95
CA ALA A 521 -5.34 0.06 12.87
C ALA A 521 -5.93 -0.55 11.59
N TYR A 522 -5.10 -1.18 10.77
CA TYR A 522 -5.48 -1.61 9.42
C TYR A 522 -5.08 -3.05 9.13
N ALA A 523 -5.91 -3.74 8.34
CA ALA A 523 -5.61 -5.04 7.76
C ALA A 523 -5.69 -4.92 6.23
N VAL A 524 -4.56 -5.15 5.56
CA VAL A 524 -4.40 -4.88 4.13
C VAL A 524 -3.99 -6.14 3.39
N GLY A 525 -4.66 -6.38 2.26
CA GLY A 525 -4.48 -7.55 1.41
C GLY A 525 -3.40 -7.35 0.35
N ARG A 526 -3.38 -8.29 -0.61
CA ARG A 526 -2.29 -8.43 -1.58
C ARG A 526 -2.22 -7.24 -2.53
N LEU A 527 -3.37 -6.70 -2.91
CA LEU A 527 -3.55 -5.59 -3.85
C LEU A 527 -3.70 -4.24 -3.14
N GLY A 528 -3.46 -4.17 -1.82
CA GLY A 528 -3.66 -2.94 -1.05
C GLY A 528 -5.11 -2.70 -0.63
N GLU A 529 -5.99 -3.67 -0.89
CA GLU A 529 -7.37 -3.70 -0.46
C GLU A 529 -7.46 -3.84 1.07
N VAL A 530 -8.48 -3.23 1.67
CA VAL A 530 -8.79 -3.47 3.08
C VAL A 530 -9.40 -4.87 3.19
N CYS A 531 -8.78 -5.77 3.97
CA CYS A 531 -9.24 -7.15 4.10
C CYS A 531 -10.63 -7.27 4.75
N HIS A 532 -10.98 -6.32 5.63
CA HIS A 532 -12.25 -6.33 6.36
C HIS A 532 -12.83 -4.93 6.53
N ASP A 533 -14.14 -4.78 6.29
CA ASP A 533 -14.90 -3.56 6.58
C ASP A 533 -15.26 -3.41 8.08
N GLY A 534 -14.47 -4.05 8.96
CA GLY A 534 -14.69 -4.15 10.39
C GLY A 534 -15.86 -5.03 10.84
N LYS A 535 -16.79 -5.43 9.96
CA LYS A 535 -17.92 -6.31 10.33
C LYS A 535 -17.47 -7.70 10.76
N ALA A 536 -16.46 -8.25 10.09
CA ALA A 536 -15.90 -9.57 10.41
C ALA A 536 -15.41 -9.63 11.87
N TYR A 537 -14.88 -8.52 12.40
CA TYR A 537 -14.37 -8.43 13.76
C TYR A 537 -15.42 -8.03 14.81
N LYS A 538 -16.63 -7.60 14.41
CA LYS A 538 -17.68 -7.21 15.39
C LYS A 538 -18.04 -8.35 16.33
N GLU A 539 -18.17 -9.57 15.81
CA GLU A 539 -18.48 -10.76 16.60
C GLU A 539 -17.33 -11.13 17.54
N ILE A 540 -16.09 -11.01 17.06
CA ILE A 540 -14.87 -11.29 17.82
C ILE A 540 -14.67 -10.26 18.95
N ARG A 541 -15.16 -9.02 18.76
CA ARG A 541 -15.19 -7.98 19.79
C ARG A 541 -16.32 -8.15 20.81
N LYS A 542 -17.28 -9.04 20.62
CA LYS A 542 -18.30 -9.29 21.64
C LYS A 542 -17.63 -9.91 22.87
N GLY A 543 -17.64 -9.16 23.98
CA GLY A 543 -17.01 -9.56 25.25
C GLY A 543 -15.65 -8.89 25.49
N ARG A 544 -14.82 -9.49 26.35
CA ARG A 544 -13.52 -8.93 26.78
C ARG A 544 -12.32 -9.50 26.03
N LEU A 545 -12.47 -9.87 24.76
CA LEU A 545 -11.42 -10.59 24.04
C LEU A 545 -10.18 -9.72 23.78
N LYS A 546 -10.39 -8.45 23.43
CA LYS A 546 -9.29 -7.48 23.22
C LYS A 546 -8.45 -7.34 24.49
N GLU A 547 -9.10 -7.21 25.64
CA GLU A 547 -8.45 -7.16 26.95
C GLU A 547 -7.75 -8.48 27.28
N LYS A 548 -8.37 -9.64 27.00
CA LYS A 548 -7.76 -10.95 27.23
C LYS A 548 -6.48 -11.14 26.41
N VAL A 549 -6.49 -10.80 25.12
CA VAL A 549 -5.29 -10.87 24.27
C VAL A 549 -4.20 -9.94 24.83
N TRP A 550 -4.57 -8.73 25.22
CA TRP A 550 -3.63 -7.78 25.81
C TRP A 550 -3.02 -8.27 27.13
N GLU A 551 -3.85 -8.76 28.07
CA GLU A 551 -3.45 -9.34 29.35
C GLU A 551 -2.56 -10.57 29.17
N HIS A 552 -2.94 -11.47 28.26
CA HIS A 552 -2.19 -12.68 27.91
C HIS A 552 -0.78 -12.35 27.40
N THR A 553 -0.69 -11.42 26.45
CA THR A 553 0.60 -11.00 25.88
C THR A 553 1.50 -10.37 26.94
N TRP A 554 0.95 -9.56 27.85
CA TRP A 554 1.72 -9.02 28.97
C TRP A 554 2.11 -10.06 30.01
N LYS A 555 1.27 -11.06 30.28
CA LYS A 555 1.61 -12.19 31.16
C LYS A 555 2.83 -12.93 30.60
N ALA A 556 2.83 -13.24 29.30
CA ALA A 556 3.97 -13.89 28.63
C ALA A 556 5.25 -13.05 28.75
N PHE A 557 5.16 -11.77 28.45
CA PHE A 557 6.29 -10.85 28.57
C PHE A 557 6.82 -10.72 29.99
N ALA A 558 5.96 -10.64 31.00
CA ALA A 558 6.36 -10.51 32.39
C ALA A 558 7.07 -11.78 32.91
N VAL A 559 6.55 -12.97 32.56
CA VAL A 559 7.18 -14.25 32.95
C VAL A 559 8.57 -14.38 32.34
N ILE A 560 8.71 -14.11 31.04
CA ILE A 560 9.97 -14.29 30.32
C ILE A 560 11.01 -13.24 30.76
N GLU A 561 10.59 -12.00 30.96
CA GLU A 561 11.46 -10.94 31.49
C GLU A 561 11.94 -11.22 32.92
N GLY A 562 11.13 -11.93 33.71
CA GLY A 562 11.52 -12.46 35.02
C GLY A 562 12.47 -13.67 34.96
N GLY A 563 12.90 -14.10 33.77
CA GLY A 563 13.73 -15.28 33.56
C GLY A 563 12.98 -16.61 33.62
N GLY A 564 11.65 -16.57 33.66
CA GLY A 564 10.79 -17.74 33.67
C GLY A 564 10.52 -18.32 32.28
N VAL A 565 9.98 -19.55 32.26
CA VAL A 565 9.46 -20.20 31.06
C VAL A 565 7.95 -20.00 31.04
N PHE A 566 7.42 -19.39 29.99
CA PHE A 566 5.99 -19.15 29.87
C PHE A 566 5.23 -20.48 29.73
N LYS A 567 4.23 -20.65 30.60
CA LYS A 567 3.27 -21.76 30.60
C LYS A 567 1.90 -21.10 30.76
N GLU A 568 0.96 -21.46 29.90
CA GLU A 568 -0.38 -20.85 29.88
C GLU A 568 -1.13 -21.05 31.20
#